data_AF-A0A946S139-F1
#
_entry.id   AF-A0A946S139-F1
#
_cell.length_a   1.000
_cell.length_b   1.000
_cell.length_c   1.000
_cell.angle_alpha   90.00
_cell.angle_beta   90.00
_cell.angle_gamma   90.00
#
_symmetry.space_group_name_H-M   'P 1'
#
loop_
_entity.id
_entity.type
_entity.pdbx_description
1 polymer ?
#
loop_
_entity_poly.entity_id
_entity_poly.type
_entity_poly.pdbx_seq_one_letter_code
_entity_poly.pdbx_strand_id
1 'polypeptide(L)'
;MNDQLRNAIVTDHEVSGNETQTEKETAMSQTSTSSKTRKPYDGSYAHGVSLKNVKTILEYDRSLGRLEKRFDFLRDEYVSIKEQFTATDDMSERAALLKDRSSKESQIGALLELRKTLTGQRKEIEEKERVAQRQAENDFKDFSFGD
;
A
#
# COMPACT_ATOMS: atom_id res chain seq x y z
N MET A 1 -34.56 3.62 33.85
CA MET A 1 -34.80 2.68 32.74
C MET A 1 -36.14 3.06 32.15
N ASN A 2 -36.16 3.69 30.97
CA ASN A 2 -37.36 3.97 30.20
C ASN A 2 -37.03 3.70 28.74
N ASP A 3 -37.84 2.84 28.15
CA ASP A 3 -37.71 2.27 26.82
C ASP A 3 -38.02 3.27 25.69
N GLN A 4 -37.22 3.12 24.62
CA GLN A 4 -37.63 3.05 23.22
C GLN A 4 -38.53 4.16 22.65
N LEU A 5 -37.90 5.10 21.95
CA LEU A 5 -38.54 5.86 20.86
C LEU A 5 -38.01 5.33 19.51
N ARG A 6 -38.79 4.42 18.92
CA ARG A 6 -38.70 4.05 17.51
C ARG A 6 -39.51 5.06 16.70
N ASN A 7 -38.84 5.93 15.94
CA ASN A 7 -39.49 6.65 14.84
C ASN A 7 -39.12 5.99 13.52
N ALA A 8 -40.05 5.18 13.03
CA ALA A 8 -40.15 4.84 11.63
C ALA A 8 -40.66 6.07 10.87
N ILE A 9 -39.91 6.53 9.88
CA ILE A 9 -40.46 7.35 8.80
C ILE A 9 -40.18 6.59 7.51
N VAL A 10 -41.22 5.88 7.10
CA VAL A 10 -41.48 5.44 5.74
C VAL A 10 -41.57 6.69 4.88
N THR A 11 -40.83 6.74 3.78
CA THR A 11 -41.18 7.63 2.66
C THR A 11 -41.19 6.79 1.41
N ASP A 12 -42.41 6.49 0.97
CA ASP A 12 -42.75 5.94 -0.33
C ASP A 12 -42.30 6.92 -1.43
N HIS A 13 -41.68 6.39 -2.48
CA HIS A 13 -41.83 6.95 -3.82
C HIS A 13 -42.14 5.80 -4.78
N GLU A 14 -43.27 5.98 -5.45
CA GLU A 14 -43.95 5.03 -6.31
C GLU A 14 -43.21 4.78 -7.64
N VAL A 15 -43.15 3.49 -7.98
CA VAL A 15 -43.52 2.86 -9.26
C VAL A 15 -43.41 3.66 -10.57
N SER A 16 -42.53 3.19 -11.46
CA SER A 16 -42.76 3.08 -12.92
C SER A 16 -41.69 2.11 -13.46
N GLY A 17 -41.96 0.84 -13.76
CA GLY A 17 -42.98 0.37 -14.71
C GLY A 17 -42.29 0.02 -16.03
N ASN A 18 -41.72 -1.18 -16.14
CA ASN A 18 -41.89 -2.04 -17.33
C ASN A 18 -41.40 -3.46 -17.05
N GLU A 19 -42.36 -4.35 -16.82
CA GLU A 19 -42.19 -5.79 -16.86
C GLU A 19 -42.27 -6.25 -18.32
N THR A 20 -41.36 -7.14 -18.72
CA THR A 20 -41.62 -8.11 -19.78
C THR A 20 -41.15 -9.47 -19.31
N GLN A 21 -42.12 -10.32 -18.99
CA GLN A 21 -41.94 -11.75 -18.78
C GLN A 21 -41.64 -12.43 -20.13
N THR A 22 -40.60 -13.26 -20.16
CA THR A 22 -40.62 -14.51 -20.93
C THR A 22 -39.83 -15.58 -20.17
N GLU A 23 -40.54 -16.58 -19.65
CA GLU A 23 -39.98 -17.79 -19.08
C GLU A 23 -39.26 -18.61 -20.16
N LYS A 24 -38.01 -19.02 -19.89
CA LYS A 24 -37.48 -20.34 -20.22
C LYS A 24 -36.41 -20.73 -19.20
N GLU A 25 -36.64 -21.84 -18.51
CA GLU A 25 -35.68 -22.52 -17.67
C GLU A 25 -34.39 -22.83 -18.43
N THR A 26 -33.25 -22.50 -17.85
CA THR A 26 -32.00 -23.23 -18.06
C THR A 26 -31.19 -23.09 -16.78
N ALA A 27 -31.10 -24.19 -16.03
CA ALA A 27 -30.21 -24.32 -14.90
C ALA A 27 -28.76 -24.09 -15.36
N MET A 28 -28.03 -23.15 -14.74
CA MET A 28 -26.57 -23.15 -14.72
C MET A 28 -25.98 -22.13 -13.74
N SER A 29 -25.32 -22.66 -12.71
CA SER A 29 -24.16 -22.10 -11.99
C SER A 29 -24.21 -20.62 -11.61
N GLN A 30 -24.86 -20.28 -10.49
CA GLN A 30 -24.51 -19.07 -9.74
C GLN A 30 -23.21 -19.32 -8.98
N THR A 31 -22.12 -19.11 -9.70
CA THR A 31 -20.79 -18.85 -9.13
C THR A 31 -20.97 -17.70 -8.14
N SER A 32 -20.86 -17.99 -6.85
CA SER A 32 -20.84 -16.99 -5.79
C SER A 32 -19.67 -16.04 -6.08
N THR A 33 -19.95 -14.90 -6.70
CA THR A 33 -19.04 -13.77 -6.80
C THR A 33 -18.90 -13.19 -5.41
N SER A 34 -18.12 -13.87 -4.56
CA SER A 34 -17.60 -13.28 -3.34
C SER A 34 -16.89 -12.00 -3.77
N SER A 35 -17.51 -10.85 -3.51
CA SER A 35 -16.89 -9.56 -3.73
C SER A 35 -15.59 -9.58 -2.94
N LYS A 36 -14.45 -9.76 -3.61
CA LYS A 36 -13.14 -9.61 -2.99
C LYS A 36 -13.05 -8.16 -2.56
N THR A 37 -13.43 -7.87 -1.32
CA THR A 37 -13.16 -6.60 -0.66
C THR A 37 -11.64 -6.46 -0.69
N ARG A 38 -11.15 -5.54 -1.53
CA ARG A 38 -9.72 -5.26 -1.60
C ARG A 38 -9.29 -4.89 -0.19
N LYS A 39 -8.37 -5.68 0.38
CA LYS A 39 -7.75 -5.34 1.66
C LYS A 39 -7.20 -3.90 1.56
N PRO A 40 -7.29 -3.08 2.62
CA PRO A 40 -6.72 -1.74 2.60
C PRO A 40 -5.27 -1.82 2.14
N TYR A 41 -4.92 -0.97 1.18
CA TYR A 41 -3.58 -0.97 0.57
C TYR A 41 -2.53 -0.68 1.66
N ASP A 42 -1.74 -1.69 1.99
CA ASP A 42 -0.75 -1.64 3.07
C ASP A 42 0.60 -1.07 2.62
N GLY A 43 0.79 -0.88 1.31
CA GLY A 43 2.03 -0.44 0.68
C GLY A 43 2.91 -1.56 0.13
N SER A 44 2.54 -2.83 0.31
CA SER A 44 3.30 -4.01 -0.18
C SER A 44 3.44 -4.04 -1.71
N TYR A 45 2.46 -3.50 -2.43
CA TYR A 45 2.47 -3.36 -3.90
C TYR A 45 3.00 -2.00 -4.40
N ALA A 46 3.59 -1.17 -3.53
CA ALA A 46 4.13 0.11 -3.96
C ALA A 46 5.26 -0.11 -4.98
N HIS A 47 5.11 0.48 -6.17
CA HIS A 47 6.05 0.43 -7.29
C HIS A 47 7.39 1.16 -7.06
N GLY A 48 7.76 1.37 -5.79
CA GLY A 48 9.02 1.98 -5.39
C GLY A 48 8.88 3.26 -4.58
N VAL A 49 10.01 3.69 -4.04
CA VAL A 49 10.16 4.98 -3.36
C VAL A 49 10.83 5.95 -4.33
N SER A 50 10.15 7.06 -4.62
CA SER A 50 10.75 8.15 -5.40
C SER A 50 11.64 9.01 -4.51
N LEU A 51 12.96 8.90 -4.70
CA LEU A 51 13.94 9.71 -3.97
C LEU A 51 13.79 11.22 -4.21
N LYS A 52 13.20 11.63 -5.35
CA LYS A 52 13.03 13.05 -5.71
C LYS A 52 12.13 13.82 -4.73
N ASN A 53 11.28 13.10 -4.01
CA ASN A 53 10.29 13.66 -3.09
C ASN A 53 10.69 13.46 -1.62
N VAL A 54 11.93 13.07 -1.35
CA VAL A 54 12.44 12.90 0.02
C VAL A 54 13.24 14.13 0.37
N LYS A 55 12.56 15.17 0.86
CA LYS A 55 13.16 16.47 1.18
C LYS A 55 13.09 16.82 2.66
N THR A 56 12.20 16.16 3.39
CA THR A 56 11.96 16.32 4.83
C THR A 56 12.19 15.02 5.59
N ILE A 57 12.40 15.10 6.91
CA ILE A 57 12.54 13.94 7.80
C ILE A 57 11.27 13.09 7.74
N LEU A 58 10.10 13.74 7.71
CA LEU A 58 8.82 13.04 7.61
C LEU A 58 8.67 12.24 6.31
N GLU A 59 9.11 12.80 5.18
CA GLU A 59 9.12 12.09 3.90
C GLU A 59 10.15 10.97 3.87
N TYR A 60 11.30 11.16 4.54
CA TYR A 60 12.30 10.12 4.74
C TYR A 60 11.72 8.94 5.53
N ASP A 61 11.11 9.17 6.69
CA ASP A 61 10.55 8.12 7.55
C ASP A 61 9.44 7.35 6.82
N ARG A 62 8.53 8.07 6.15
CA ARG A 62 7.48 7.46 5.33
C ARG A 62 8.05 6.61 4.20
N SER A 63 9.15 7.05 3.61
CA SER A 63 9.82 6.34 2.52
C SER A 63 10.53 5.09 3.03
N LEU A 64 11.20 5.17 4.17
CA LEU A 64 11.83 4.03 4.82
C LEU A 64 10.79 2.96 5.20
N GLY A 65 9.69 3.36 5.83
CA GLY A 65 8.62 2.41 6.19
C GLY A 65 7.99 1.72 4.98
N ARG A 66 7.88 2.40 3.83
CA ARG A 66 7.43 1.77 2.57
C ARG A 66 8.44 0.77 2.03
N LEU A 67 9.74 1.11 2.06
CA LEU A 67 10.82 0.22 1.65
C LEU A 67 10.83 -1.07 2.49
N GLU A 68 10.67 -0.96 3.80
CA GLU A 68 10.66 -2.10 4.72
C GLU A 68 9.50 -3.05 4.43
N LYS A 69 8.28 -2.53 4.30
CA LYS A 69 7.11 -3.33 3.93
C LYS A 69 7.29 -4.05 2.59
N ARG A 70 7.87 -3.38 1.60
CA ARG A 70 8.14 -3.99 0.29
C ARG A 70 9.22 -5.07 0.38
N PHE A 71 10.24 -4.84 1.20
CA PHE A 71 11.29 -5.83 1.44
C PHE A 71 10.71 -7.09 2.09
N ASP A 72 9.88 -6.94 3.12
CA ASP A 72 9.22 -8.07 3.77
C ASP A 72 8.34 -8.85 2.79
N PHE A 73 7.53 -8.15 1.98
CA PHE A 73 6.73 -8.79 0.94
C PHE A 73 7.59 -9.62 -0.04
N LEU A 74 8.68 -9.04 -0.55
CA LEU A 74 9.55 -9.76 -1.50
C LEU A 74 10.29 -10.93 -0.85
N ARG A 75 10.66 -10.82 0.42
CA ARG A 75 11.25 -11.91 1.19
C ARG A 75 10.26 -13.05 1.34
N ASP A 76 9.02 -12.77 1.69
CA ASP A 76 8.00 -13.80 1.89
C ASP A 76 7.66 -14.51 0.55
N GLU A 77 7.57 -13.76 -0.55
CA GLU A 77 7.45 -14.31 -1.90
C GLU A 77 8.65 -15.22 -2.28
N TYR A 78 9.87 -14.80 -1.94
CA TYR A 78 11.07 -15.60 -2.18
C TYR A 78 11.06 -16.92 -1.39
N VAL A 79 10.62 -16.86 -0.12
CA VAL A 79 10.46 -18.06 0.71
C VAL A 79 9.42 -18.99 0.11
N SER A 80 8.28 -18.47 -0.36
CA SER A 80 7.26 -19.29 -1.01
C SER A 80 7.78 -19.97 -2.28
N ILE A 81 8.55 -19.26 -3.12
CA ILE A 81 9.19 -19.85 -4.31
C ILE A 81 10.13 -20.98 -3.91
N LYS A 82 10.91 -20.80 -2.84
CA LYS A 82 11.82 -21.84 -2.32
C LYS A 82 11.05 -23.08 -1.88
N GLU A 83 9.96 -22.91 -1.14
CA GLU A 83 9.09 -24.01 -0.69
C GLU A 83 8.49 -24.77 -1.87
N GLN A 84 7.92 -24.05 -2.84
CA GLN A 84 7.37 -24.64 -4.07
C GLN A 84 8.43 -25.39 -4.88
N PHE A 85 9.63 -24.83 -4.98
CA PHE A 85 10.75 -25.47 -5.69
C PHE A 85 11.16 -26.78 -5.03
N THR A 86 11.16 -26.83 -3.68
CA THR A 86 11.46 -28.07 -2.95
C THR A 86 10.34 -29.10 -2.99
N ALA A 87 9.10 -28.67 -3.22
CA ALA A 87 7.92 -29.54 -3.25
C ALA A 87 7.59 -30.10 -4.63
N THR A 88 8.01 -29.44 -5.73
CA THR A 88 7.72 -29.91 -7.09
C THR A 88 8.87 -30.74 -7.65
N ASP A 89 8.54 -31.84 -8.34
CA ASP A 89 9.49 -32.67 -9.09
C ASP A 89 9.42 -32.45 -10.61
N ASP A 90 8.47 -31.63 -11.08
CA ASP A 90 8.35 -31.25 -12.48
C ASP A 90 9.49 -30.29 -12.89
N MET A 91 10.24 -30.66 -13.93
CA MET A 91 11.39 -29.87 -14.40
C MET A 91 10.99 -28.55 -15.06
N SER A 92 9.83 -28.50 -15.72
CA SER A 92 9.31 -27.29 -16.35
C SER A 92 8.88 -26.27 -15.28
N GLU A 93 8.15 -26.74 -14.26
CA GLU A 93 7.77 -25.90 -13.12
C GLU A 93 9.01 -25.40 -12.35
N ARG A 94 10.00 -26.27 -12.11
CA ARG A 94 11.28 -25.86 -11.51
C ARG A 94 11.98 -24.76 -12.30
N ALA A 95 12.00 -24.86 -13.63
CA ALA A 95 12.62 -23.84 -14.48
C ALA A 95 11.89 -22.48 -14.36
N ALA A 96 10.55 -22.48 -14.31
CA ALA A 96 9.76 -21.28 -14.07
C ALA A 96 10.05 -20.65 -12.70
N LEU A 97 10.09 -21.47 -11.64
CA LEU A 97 10.38 -21.03 -10.28
C LEU A 97 11.80 -20.44 -10.15
N LEU A 98 12.80 -20.98 -10.84
CA LEU A 98 14.16 -20.42 -10.86
C LEU A 98 14.20 -19.04 -11.49
N LYS A 99 13.41 -18.81 -12.55
CA LYS A 99 13.29 -17.49 -13.17
C LYS A 99 12.65 -16.49 -12.21
N ASP A 100 11.59 -16.90 -11.53
CA ASP A 100 10.90 -16.06 -10.54
C ASP A 100 11.80 -15.74 -9.34
N ARG A 101 12.56 -16.74 -8.86
CA ARG A 101 13.58 -16.56 -7.83
C ARG A 101 14.59 -15.47 -8.22
N SER A 102 15.18 -15.57 -9.41
CA SER A 102 16.17 -14.59 -9.89
C SER A 102 15.58 -13.19 -10.01
N SER A 103 14.32 -13.08 -10.45
CA SER A 103 13.59 -11.82 -10.50
C SER A 103 13.44 -11.20 -9.10
N LYS A 104 13.04 -12.01 -8.09
CA LYS A 104 12.90 -11.54 -6.70
C LYS A 104 14.24 -11.13 -6.08
N GLU A 105 15.32 -11.89 -6.30
CA GLU A 105 16.67 -11.54 -5.82
C GLU A 105 17.12 -10.19 -6.39
N SER A 106 16.90 -9.96 -7.68
CA SER A 106 17.22 -8.68 -8.33
C SER A 106 16.43 -7.51 -7.73
N GLN A 107 15.13 -7.71 -7.48
CA GLN A 107 14.27 -6.70 -6.85
C GLN A 107 14.71 -6.39 -5.41
N ILE A 108 15.06 -7.42 -4.63
CA ILE A 108 15.57 -7.25 -3.26
C ILE A 108 16.89 -6.47 -3.27
N GLY A 109 17.82 -6.82 -4.17
CA GLY A 109 19.08 -6.10 -4.33
C GLY A 109 18.87 -4.61 -4.63
N ALA A 110 17.96 -4.29 -5.55
CA ALA A 110 17.61 -2.90 -5.87
C ALA A 110 17.04 -2.12 -4.67
N LEU A 111 16.21 -2.76 -3.84
CA LEU A 111 15.68 -2.13 -2.62
C LEU A 111 16.76 -1.85 -1.57
N LEU A 112 17.72 -2.76 -1.42
CA LEU A 112 18.83 -2.59 -0.49
C LEU A 112 19.72 -1.41 -0.90
N GLU A 113 20.02 -1.27 -2.19
CA GLU A 113 20.73 -0.09 -2.70
C GLU A 113 19.92 1.19 -2.51
N LEU A 114 18.61 1.16 -2.79
CA LEU A 114 17.73 2.30 -2.56
C LEU A 114 17.70 2.73 -1.09
N ARG A 115 17.68 1.77 -0.15
CA ARG A 115 17.77 2.02 1.29
C ARG A 115 19.09 2.66 1.68
N LYS A 116 20.22 2.22 1.10
CA LYS A 116 21.53 2.86 1.32
C LYS A 116 21.51 4.31 0.85
N THR A 117 21.00 4.57 -0.37
CA THR A 117 20.89 5.94 -0.90
C THR A 117 20.03 6.82 0.00
N LEU A 118 18.84 6.32 0.41
CA LEU A 118 17.94 7.03 1.30
C LEU A 118 18.61 7.37 2.65
N THR A 119 19.32 6.40 3.22
CA THR A 119 20.06 6.58 4.48
C THR A 119 21.17 7.61 4.34
N GLY A 120 21.85 7.64 3.19
CA GLY A 120 22.83 8.69 2.87
C GLY A 120 22.22 10.09 2.84
N GLN A 121 21.03 10.23 2.23
CA GLN A 121 20.32 11.51 2.14
C GLN A 121 19.82 12.04 3.49
N ARG A 122 19.59 11.16 4.48
CA ARG A 122 19.05 11.54 5.79
C ARG A 122 19.84 12.67 6.45
N LYS A 123 21.17 12.59 6.45
CA LYS A 123 22.02 13.60 7.09
C LYS A 123 21.88 14.98 6.44
N GLU A 124 21.77 15.02 5.12
CA GLU A 124 21.58 16.27 4.39
C GLU A 124 20.22 16.91 4.69
N ILE A 125 19.19 16.08 4.83
CA ILE A 125 17.84 16.52 5.21
C ILE A 125 17.85 17.07 6.64
N GLU A 126 18.45 16.34 7.59
CA GLU A 126 18.55 16.76 8.99
C GLU A 126 19.27 18.10 9.14
N GLU A 127 20.34 18.33 8.38
CA GLU A 127 21.05 19.61 8.44
C GLU A 127 20.24 20.76 7.83
N LYS A 128 19.57 20.53 6.70
CA LYS A 128 18.69 21.53 6.09
C LYS A 128 17.54 21.92 7.02
N GLU A 129 16.92 20.93 7.68
CA GLU A 129 15.85 21.20 8.65
C GLU A 129 16.35 21.95 9.88
N ARG A 130 17.54 21.60 10.40
CA ARG A 130 18.17 22.33 11.52
C ARG A 130 18.40 23.81 11.17
N VAL A 131 18.93 24.10 9.98
CA VAL A 131 19.16 25.48 9.53
C VAL A 131 17.84 26.23 9.39
N ALA A 132 16.82 25.60 8.78
CA ALA A 132 15.49 26.20 8.65
C ALA A 132 14.85 26.49 10.01
N GLN A 133 14.99 25.59 10.99
CA GLN A 133 14.50 25.78 12.36
C GLN A 133 15.17 26.97 13.04
N ARG A 134 16.51 27.09 12.96
CA ARG A 134 17.22 28.24 13.53
C ARG A 134 16.79 29.56 12.91
N GLN A 135 16.59 29.59 11.59
CA GLN A 135 16.11 30.79 10.91
C GLN A 135 14.71 31.16 11.39
N ALA A 136 13.79 30.19 11.43
CA ALA A 136 12.44 30.41 11.91
C ALA A 136 12.41 30.87 13.38
N GLU A 137 13.25 30.29 14.25
CA GLU A 137 13.37 30.73 15.65
C GLU A 137 13.83 32.18 15.78
N ASN A 138 14.76 32.62 14.93
CA ASN A 138 15.19 34.02 14.91
C ASN A 138 14.06 34.93 14.40
N ASP A 139 13.38 34.54 13.33
CA ASP A 139 12.25 35.29 12.77
C ASP A 139 11.13 35.45 13.82
N PHE A 140 10.86 34.41 14.62
CA PHE A 140 9.89 34.47 15.73
C PHE A 140 10.33 35.39 16.87
N LYS A 141 11.63 35.48 17.16
CA LYS A 141 12.17 36.37 18.22
C LYS A 141 12.15 37.84 17.79
N ASP A 142 12.41 38.09 16.51
CA ASP A 142 12.41 39.43 15.93
C ASP A 142 10.99 39.94 15.62
N PHE A 143 9.98 39.06 15.70
CA PHE A 143 8.58 39.42 15.53
C PHE A 143 8.07 40.23 16.73
N SER A 144 7.78 41.51 16.51
CA SER A 144 7.02 42.34 17.45
C SER A 144 5.64 42.64 16.87
N PHE A 145 4.60 42.50 17.70
CA PHE A 145 3.31 43.11 17.43
C PHE A 145 3.52 44.61 17.68
N GLY A 146 3.73 45.41 16.63
CA GLY A 146 4.01 46.84 16.79
C GLY A 146 3.05 47.53 17.78
N ASP A 147 3.60 48.35 18.67
CA ASP A 147 2.87 49.19 19.62
C ASP A 147 1.91 50.17 18.93
#